data_AF-A0A558B391-F1
#
_entry.id   AF-A0A558B391-F1
#
_cell.length_a   1.000
_cell.length_b   1.000
_cell.length_c   1.000
_cell.angle_alpha   90.00
_cell.angle_beta   90.00
_cell.angle_gamma   90.00
#
_symmetry.space_group_name_H-M   'P 1'
#
loop_
_entity.id
_entity.type
_entity.pdbx_description
1 polymer ?
#
loop_
_entity_poly.entity_id
_entity_poly.type
_entity_poly.pdbx_seq_one_letter_code
_entity_poly.pdbx_strand_id
1 'polypeptide(L)'
;MYWGSDPVFCFCEYTLHSTHSGCFEDYIHVDLTELAVLIRTERKRAGLSMQSLAELAGVDRTTLSRLENQRLPELGYAKLERILAVLGLEFAVRPAGALPTLNDLKRDRGQGDV
;
A
#
# COMPACT_ATOMS: atom_id res chain seq x y z
N MET A 1 -25.12 41.38 21.59
CA MET A 1 -26.25 40.45 21.37
C MET A 1 -26.50 40.42 19.86
N TYR A 2 -25.94 39.43 19.16
CA TYR A 2 -26.69 38.32 18.51
C TYR A 2 -27.10 38.70 17.07
N TRP A 3 -26.79 38.00 15.96
CA TRP A 3 -26.21 36.69 15.64
C TRP A 3 -25.52 36.80 14.25
N GLY A 4 -24.40 36.11 14.02
CA GLY A 4 -23.81 35.92 12.70
C GLY A 4 -23.83 34.43 12.35
N SER A 5 -24.57 34.09 11.31
CA SER A 5 -24.89 32.73 10.88
C SER A 5 -23.69 31.94 10.34
N ASP A 6 -23.56 30.70 10.78
CA ASP A 6 -22.66 29.66 10.24
C ASP A 6 -22.91 29.36 8.74
N PRO A 7 -21.87 29.03 7.95
CA PRO A 7 -22.04 28.33 6.68
C PRO A 7 -21.26 27.00 6.68
N VAL A 8 -21.83 25.98 7.30
CA VAL A 8 -21.67 24.60 6.82
C VAL A 8 -22.74 24.37 5.74
N PHE A 9 -22.33 23.76 4.64
CA PHE A 9 -23.11 23.37 3.45
C PHE A 9 -23.34 24.45 2.38
N CYS A 10 -22.47 24.43 1.36
CA CYS A 10 -22.87 24.69 -0.02
C CYS A 10 -22.68 23.40 -0.82
N PHE A 11 -23.77 22.67 -1.01
CA PHE A 11 -23.90 21.62 -2.00
C PHE A 11 -24.16 22.33 -3.33
N CYS A 12 -23.22 22.24 -4.28
CA CYS A 12 -23.44 22.71 -5.65
C CYS A 12 -23.01 21.58 -6.59
N GLU A 13 -24.00 20.81 -7.06
CA GLU A 13 -23.91 20.10 -8.34
C GLU A 13 -23.59 21.14 -9.42
N TYR A 14 -22.40 21.07 -10.01
CA TYR A 14 -22.14 21.79 -11.25
C TYR A 14 -21.35 20.92 -12.21
N THR A 15 -22.07 20.47 -13.23
CA THR A 15 -21.65 20.08 -14.57
C THR A 15 -20.18 20.33 -14.87
N LEU A 16 -19.48 19.22 -15.10
CA LEU A 16 -18.20 19.10 -15.80
C LEU A 16 -18.18 19.98 -17.05
N HIS A 17 -17.53 21.13 -16.95
CA HIS A 17 -16.76 21.75 -18.02
C HIS A 17 -15.72 22.65 -17.36
N SER A 18 -14.54 22.11 -17.10
CA SER A 18 -13.37 22.95 -16.89
C SER A 18 -12.15 22.27 -17.50
N THR A 19 -11.68 22.89 -18.56
CA THR A 19 -10.34 22.73 -19.12
C THR A 19 -9.29 22.86 -18.03
N HIS A 20 -8.59 21.77 -17.74
CA HIS A 20 -7.23 21.82 -17.21
C HIS A 20 -6.37 20.86 -18.04
N SER A 21 -5.95 21.34 -19.20
CA SER A 21 -4.75 20.82 -19.86
C SER A 21 -3.55 21.30 -19.05
N GLY A 22 -2.89 20.37 -18.36
CA GLY A 22 -1.61 20.58 -17.70
C GLY A 22 -1.70 20.60 -16.17
N CYS A 23 -0.89 19.72 -15.57
CA CYS A 23 -0.49 19.70 -14.15
C CYS A 23 -1.38 18.95 -13.15
N PHE A 24 -1.77 17.72 -13.45
CA PHE A 24 -2.11 16.63 -12.51
C PHE A 24 -1.77 15.37 -13.36
N GLU A 25 -0.95 14.38 -13.01
CA GLU A 25 -0.65 13.72 -11.74
C GLU A 25 0.78 13.12 -11.73
N ASP A 26 1.67 13.59 -10.86
CA ASP A 26 2.78 12.75 -10.34
C ASP A 26 2.21 11.83 -9.24
N TYR A 27 1.24 10.98 -9.58
CA TYR A 27 0.65 10.07 -8.60
C TYR A 27 1.53 8.83 -8.46
N ILE A 28 2.27 8.73 -7.36
CA ILE A 28 2.97 7.50 -6.99
C ILE A 28 1.92 6.42 -6.72
N HIS A 29 1.73 5.52 -7.69
CA HIS A 29 0.91 4.34 -7.52
C HIS A 29 1.74 3.22 -6.88
N VAL A 30 1.39 2.84 -5.65
CA VAL A 30 1.98 1.67 -5.00
C VAL A 30 1.23 0.44 -5.47
N ASP A 31 1.89 -0.45 -6.22
CA ASP A 31 1.28 -1.65 -6.78
C ASP A 31 1.19 -2.79 -5.75
N LEU A 32 -0.04 -3.23 -5.47
CA LEU A 32 -0.31 -4.37 -4.58
C LEU A 32 0.27 -5.69 -5.12
N THR A 33 0.48 -5.78 -6.44
CA THR A 33 1.03 -6.96 -7.13
C THR A 33 2.46 -7.25 -6.72
N GLU A 34 3.31 -6.23 -6.65
CA GLU A 34 4.71 -6.36 -6.20
C GLU A 34 4.76 -6.73 -4.72
N LEU A 35 3.91 -6.07 -3.93
CA LEU A 35 3.80 -6.34 -2.50
C LEU A 35 3.36 -7.78 -2.21
N ALA A 36 2.42 -8.31 -2.98
CA ALA A 36 1.99 -9.70 -2.87
C ALA A 36 3.14 -10.70 -3.07
N VAL A 37 4.03 -10.43 -4.02
CA VAL A 37 5.22 -11.27 -4.28
C VAL A 37 6.19 -11.20 -3.11
N LEU A 38 6.42 -10.00 -2.57
CA LEU A 38 7.29 -9.80 -1.41
C LEU A 38 6.73 -10.54 -0.18
N ILE A 39 5.45 -10.36 0.13
CA ILE A 39 4.77 -11.05 1.25
C ILE A 39 4.89 -12.56 1.12
N ARG A 40 4.65 -13.11 -0.08
CA ARG A 40 4.79 -14.55 -0.32
C ARG A 40 6.22 -15.04 -0.10
N THR A 41 7.20 -14.24 -0.53
CA THR A 41 8.62 -14.55 -0.39
C THR A 41 9.03 -14.56 1.08
N GLU A 42 8.68 -13.52 1.83
CA GLU A 42 9.00 -13.42 3.25
C GLU A 42 8.26 -14.46 4.09
N ARG A 43 6.99 -14.77 3.76
CA ARG A 43 6.27 -15.88 4.40
C ARG A 43 7.03 -17.21 4.25
N LYS A 44 7.52 -17.51 3.04
CA LYS A 44 8.31 -18.72 2.79
C LYS A 44 9.64 -18.71 3.54
N ARG A 45 10.33 -17.56 3.59
CA ARG A 45 11.57 -17.39 4.36
C ARG A 45 11.34 -17.63 5.86
N ALA A 46 10.20 -17.17 6.38
CA ALA A 46 9.78 -17.42 7.76
C ALA A 46 9.28 -18.86 8.01
N GLY A 47 9.22 -19.73 7.00
CA GLY A 47 8.75 -21.11 7.14
C GLY A 47 7.25 -21.25 7.44
N LEU A 48 6.47 -20.17 7.28
CA LEU A 48 5.05 -20.17 7.61
C LEU A 48 4.20 -20.73 6.48
N SER A 49 3.21 -21.55 6.82
CA SER A 49 2.14 -21.90 5.87
C SER A 49 1.23 -20.69 5.63
N MET A 50 0.47 -20.68 4.52
CA MET A 50 -0.57 -19.65 4.32
C MET A 50 -1.60 -19.64 5.46
N GLN A 51 -2.00 -20.81 5.96
CA GLN A 51 -2.96 -20.91 7.06
C GLN A 51 -2.40 -20.24 8.33
N SER A 52 -1.15 -20.54 8.66
CA SER A 52 -0.48 -20.00 9.85
C SER A 52 -0.33 -18.48 9.79
N LEU A 53 0.09 -17.93 8.64
CA LEU A 53 0.18 -16.47 8.50
C LEU A 53 -1.20 -15.81 8.60
N ALA A 54 -2.23 -16.41 7.99
CA ALA A 54 -3.59 -15.88 8.04
C ALA A 54 -4.13 -15.83 9.47
N GLU A 55 -3.92 -16.89 10.26
CA GLU A 55 -4.30 -16.96 11.67
C GLU A 55 -3.57 -15.91 12.51
N LEU A 56 -2.23 -15.83 12.39
CA LEU A 56 -1.42 -14.88 13.15
C LEU A 56 -1.75 -13.42 12.82
N ALA A 57 -2.03 -13.12 11.55
CA ALA A 57 -2.41 -11.77 11.12
C ALA A 57 -3.91 -11.47 11.36
N GLY A 58 -4.71 -12.46 11.75
CA GLY A 58 -6.16 -12.33 11.91
C GLY A 58 -6.87 -11.95 10.61
N VAL A 59 -6.48 -12.55 9.49
CA VAL A 59 -7.08 -12.38 8.16
C VAL A 59 -7.63 -13.71 7.64
N ASP A 60 -8.59 -13.65 6.72
CA ASP A 60 -9.11 -14.86 6.10
C ASP A 60 -8.05 -15.50 5.19
N ARG A 61 -7.85 -16.82 5.30
CA ARG A 61 -6.89 -17.58 4.47
C ARG A 61 -7.15 -17.41 2.97
N THR A 62 -8.40 -17.29 2.53
CA THR A 62 -8.76 -17.00 1.14
C THR A 62 -8.33 -15.61 0.72
N THR A 63 -8.40 -14.62 1.62
CA THR A 63 -7.87 -13.27 1.37
C THR A 63 -6.36 -13.33 1.16
N LEU A 64 -5.63 -14.02 2.05
CA LEU A 64 -4.18 -14.18 1.90
C LEU A 64 -3.80 -14.95 0.62
N SER A 65 -4.56 -16.00 0.28
CA SER A 65 -4.36 -16.74 -0.96
C SER A 65 -4.59 -15.87 -2.20
N ARG A 66 -5.66 -15.07 -2.22
CA ARG A 66 -5.92 -14.14 -3.33
C ARG A 66 -4.85 -13.06 -3.42
N LEU A 67 -4.38 -12.54 -2.28
CA LEU A 67 -3.28 -11.59 -2.21
C LEU A 67 -2.02 -12.19 -2.83
N GLU A 68 -1.51 -13.31 -2.32
CA GLU A 68 -0.26 -13.95 -2.78
C GLU A 68 -0.30 -14.43 -4.24
N ASN A 69 -1.50 -14.58 -4.82
CA ASN A 69 -1.71 -14.93 -6.21
C ASN A 69 -2.11 -13.73 -7.08
N GLN A 70 -2.05 -12.50 -6.55
CA GLN A 70 -2.32 -11.25 -7.29
C GLN A 70 -3.74 -11.19 -7.88
N ARG A 71 -4.70 -11.81 -7.20
CA ARG A 71 -6.14 -11.85 -7.56
C ARG A 71 -7.01 -11.03 -6.61
N LEU A 72 -6.38 -10.25 -5.74
CA LEU A 72 -7.05 -9.40 -4.77
C LEU A 72 -6.97 -7.95 -5.30
N PRO A 73 -8.10 -7.33 -5.68
CA PRO A 73 -8.10 -5.99 -6.26
C PRO A 73 -7.73 -4.91 -5.22
N GLU A 74 -8.07 -5.15 -3.96
CA GLU A 74 -7.81 -4.23 -2.87
C GLU A 74 -7.60 -4.97 -1.54
N LEU A 75 -6.81 -4.36 -0.66
CA LEU A 75 -6.63 -4.82 0.70
C LEU A 75 -6.59 -3.61 1.63
N GLY A 76 -7.49 -3.59 2.63
CA GLY A 76 -7.48 -2.51 3.62
C GLY A 76 -6.15 -2.47 4.39
N TYR A 77 -5.63 -1.26 4.60
CA TYR A 77 -4.33 -1.00 5.24
C TYR A 77 -4.14 -1.79 6.55
N ALA A 78 -5.13 -1.78 7.45
CA ALA A 78 -5.02 -2.49 8.73
C ALA A 78 -4.86 -4.02 8.61
N LYS A 79 -5.33 -4.64 7.50
CA LYS A 79 -5.06 -6.07 7.24
C LYS A 79 -3.63 -6.26 6.77
N LEU A 80 -3.17 -5.36 5.90
CA LEU A 80 -1.84 -5.40 5.34
C LEU A 80 -0.77 -5.16 6.42
N GLU A 81 -0.95 -4.15 7.26
CA GLU A 81 -0.08 -3.86 8.41
C GLU A 81 0.08 -5.08 9.31
N ARG A 82 -1.02 -5.78 9.66
CA ARG A 82 -0.95 -7.00 10.48
C ARG A 82 -0.18 -8.13 9.80
N ILE A 83 -0.34 -8.31 8.49
CA ILE A 83 0.44 -9.29 7.73
C ILE A 83 1.93 -8.95 7.78
N LEU A 84 2.28 -7.68 7.53
CA LEU A 84 3.66 -7.21 7.58
C LEU A 84 4.27 -7.38 8.98
N ALA A 85 3.53 -7.03 10.03
CA ALA A 85 3.97 -7.17 11.41
C ALA A 85 4.33 -8.62 11.77
N VAL A 86 3.53 -9.61 11.35
CA VAL A 86 3.83 -11.03 11.55
C VAL A 86 5.11 -11.46 10.82
N LEU A 87 5.39 -10.85 9.67
CA LEU A 87 6.58 -11.11 8.86
C LEU A 87 7.81 -10.28 9.30
N GLY A 88 7.68 -9.42 10.33
CA GLY A 88 8.76 -8.53 10.76
C GLY A 88 9.08 -7.40 9.77
N LEU A 89 8.08 -6.98 8.98
CA LEU A 89 8.17 -5.92 7.98
C LEU A 89 7.36 -4.69 8.42
N GLU A 90 7.70 -3.53 7.86
CA GLU A 90 6.99 -2.27 8.10
C GLU A 90 6.87 -1.44 6.82
N PHE A 91 5.94 -0.49 6.83
CA PHE A 91 5.87 0.56 5.81
C PHE A 91 6.62 1.81 6.25
N ALA A 92 7.43 2.35 5.35
CA ALA A 92 8.08 3.64 5.53
C ALA A 92 7.53 4.67 4.54
N VAL A 93 7.01 5.78 5.06
CA VAL A 93 6.57 6.93 4.26
C VAL A 93 7.77 7.86 4.06
N ARG A 94 7.99 8.27 2.81
CA ARG A 94 9.07 9.17 2.41
C ARG A 94 8.60 10.13 1.33
N PRO A 95 9.20 11.32 1.19
CA PRO A 95 8.89 12.24 0.10
C PRO A 95 9.05 11.55 -1.26
N ALA A 96 8.10 11.83 -2.16
CA ALA A 96 8.18 11.42 -3.56
C ALA A 96 9.49 11.93 -4.20
N GLY A 97 10.16 11.09 -4.99
CA GLY A 97 11.40 11.46 -5.68
C GLY A 97 12.64 11.61 -4.80
N ALA A 98 12.58 11.21 -3.52
CA ALA A 98 13.76 11.16 -2.66
C ALA A 98 14.83 10.22 -3.24
N LEU A 99 16.10 10.65 -3.18
CA LEU A 99 17.23 9.82 -3.59
C LEU A 99 17.27 8.51 -2.78
N PRO A 100 17.68 7.38 -3.38
CA PRO A 100 17.86 6.12 -2.66
C PRO A 100 18.81 6.30 -1.48
N THR A 101 18.50 5.66 -0.36
CA THR A 101 19.42 5.64 0.79
C THR A 101 20.65 4.79 0.46
N LEU A 102 21.75 4.99 1.20
CA LEU A 102 22.94 4.13 1.06
C LEU A 102 22.61 2.64 1.23
N ASN A 103 21.63 2.31 2.08
CA ASN A 103 21.21 0.94 2.32
C ASN A 103 20.42 0.35 1.14
N ASP A 104 19.66 1.19 0.42
CA ASP A 104 18.99 0.81 -0.83
C ASP A 104 20.02 0.48 -1.91
N LEU A 105 21.03 1.34 -2.09
CA LEU A 105 22.11 1.11 -3.05
C LEU A 105 22.90 -0.19 -2.80
N LYS A 106 23.04 -0.59 -1.53
CA LYS A 106 23.71 -1.86 -1.16
C LYS A 106 22.88 -3.08 -1.54
N ARG A 107 21.55 -2.99 -1.45
CA ARG A 107 20.63 -4.09 -1.80
C ARG A 107 20.63 -4.34 -3.31
N ASP A 108 20.58 -3.27 -4.10
CA ASP A 108 20.54 -3.37 -5.57
C ASP A 108 21.84 -3.94 -6.15
N ARG A 109 23.01 -3.56 -5.61
CA ARG A 109 24.31 -4.10 -6.06
C ARG A 109 24.49 -5.59 -5.79
N GLY A 110 23.81 -6.15 -4.78
CA GLY A 110 23.84 -7.58 -4.49
C GLY A 110 22.97 -8.44 -5.43
N GLN A 111 22.19 -7.81 -6.31
CA GLN A 111 21.25 -8.45 -7.24
C GLN A 111 21.71 -8.43 -8.71
N GLY A 112 22.92 -7.92 -8.98
CA GLY A 112 23.47 -7.74 -10.33
C GLY A 112 24.46 -8.82 -10.82
N ASP A 113 24.73 -9.86 -10.04
CA ASP A 113 25.68 -10.92 -10.42
C ASP A 113 24.95 -12.27 -10.61
N VAL A 114 24.30 -12.46 -11.76
CA VAL A 114 23.96 -13.77 -12.38
C VAL A 114 24.12 -13.67 -13.90
#